data_AF-A0A149RY69-F1
#
_entry.id   AF-A0A149RY69-F1
#
_cell.length_a   1.000
_cell.length_b   1.000
_cell.length_c   1.000
_cell.angle_alpha   90.00
_cell.angle_beta   90.00
_cell.angle_gamma   90.00
#
_symmetry.space_group_name_H-M   'P 1'
#
loop_
_entity.id
_entity.type
_entity.pdbx_description
1 polymer ?
#
loop_
_entity_poly.entity_id
_entity_poly.type
_entity_poly.pdbx_seq_one_letter_code
_entity_poly.pdbx_strand_id
1 'polypeptide(L)'
;MSILRRDLVKLGAGLTLLGTASRMAHAQSTATLTAASPPAGTAAPESRPFDNGTVRLLAQRLSKKPYSPPSPTLPNAIANMDFDQFRSIAFNPEKALWHGQNLAFDVEFFPRGFLYKPRIGMNEVTGGQSTPIPYDPDLFTYSNPVLRVTDDLGFSGLRLRYAINTPGVMEECAVFLGASYFRAVAKGQNYGLSARAFADGTGNPKGEEFALFREFWLEKPEPGVESIVIHALLDSPSLTGAFRFTIRPGDTTVFDVQSSLFPRQDITESGIAPLTGMFYFDANERNHVDDWRPAAHDSEALQIWTGAGQQLYRPLINPTDLQFSAFEDSSPHGFGLMQRKRSFHDYEDLALNYQKRPSLWIEPIGNWGDGAVDLVEIPTPNEVNDNIVSFWRPKQPMKGGQEYSYIYRMYWGWDTPWPTQMARVAATRIGGVTDHADARFFAIDFTGAPFQNVPQGTNFHLISQATPGTIRNVVVEPNPEIQGWRTTFEFVPGDAKMCELQAQLAGDQGPISEKWMYRWTP
;
A
#
# COMPACT_ATOMS: atom_id res chain seq x y z
N MET A 1 -3.85 13.34 28.17
CA MET A 1 -2.40 13.67 28.18
C MET A 1 -1.98 13.70 26.72
N SER A 2 -1.39 14.81 26.26
CA SER A 2 -1.14 15.09 24.84
C SER A 2 -0.25 14.01 24.21
N ILE A 3 -0.79 13.26 23.24
CA ILE A 3 -0.03 12.34 22.40
C ILE A 3 0.88 13.21 21.53
N LEU A 4 2.19 13.09 21.69
CA LEU A 4 3.16 13.85 20.91
C LEU A 4 3.30 13.22 19.52
N ARG A 5 3.46 14.07 18.48
CA ARG A 5 3.63 13.69 17.06
C ARG A 5 4.64 12.55 16.82
N ARG A 6 5.65 12.38 17.67
CA ARG A 6 6.67 11.33 17.56
C ARG A 6 6.17 9.91 17.86
N ASP A 7 5.07 9.78 18.62
CA ASP A 7 4.60 8.48 19.11
C ASP A 7 3.65 7.79 18.11
N LEU A 8 2.99 8.54 17.22
CA LEU A 8 2.17 8.01 16.11
C LEU A 8 3.01 7.37 15.00
N VAL A 9 4.27 7.78 14.91
CA VAL A 9 5.12 7.61 13.74
C VAL A 9 6.03 6.37 13.90
N LYS A 10 6.41 6.02 15.13
CA LYS A 10 7.27 4.85 15.44
C LYS A 10 6.60 3.48 15.37
N LEU A 11 5.33 3.38 14.95
CA LEU A 11 4.53 2.16 15.12
C LEU A 11 3.88 1.59 13.86
N GLY A 12 4.05 2.25 12.71
CA GLY A 12 3.95 1.59 11.41
C GLY A 12 5.18 0.75 11.05
N ALA A 13 6.28 0.90 11.79
CA ALA A 13 7.49 0.09 11.68
C ALA A 13 7.72 -0.65 13.01
N GLY A 14 7.90 -1.97 12.93
CA GLY A 14 7.89 -2.88 14.07
C GLY A 14 8.89 -2.54 15.19
N LEU A 15 8.47 -2.86 16.42
CA LEU A 15 9.33 -2.93 17.59
C LEU A 15 9.20 -4.33 18.20
N THR A 16 10.10 -5.22 17.75
CA THR A 16 10.45 -6.46 18.44
C THR A 16 11.28 -6.13 19.68
N LEU A 17 10.76 -6.41 20.88
CA LEU A 17 11.54 -6.40 22.12
C LEU A 17 11.86 -7.84 22.53
N LEU A 18 13.15 -8.16 22.53
CA LEU A 18 13.75 -9.38 23.07
C LEU A 18 13.58 -9.43 24.59
N GLY A 19 12.95 -10.50 25.11
CA GLY A 19 12.85 -10.80 26.54
C GLY A 19 13.71 -12.01 26.91
N THR A 20 14.77 -11.78 27.68
CA THR A 20 15.62 -12.83 28.25
C THR A 20 14.96 -13.54 29.44
N ALA A 21 15.14 -14.85 29.50
CA ALA A 21 14.62 -15.77 30.50
C ALA A 21 15.07 -15.48 31.95
N SER A 22 14.20 -15.78 32.90
CA SER A 22 14.57 -16.15 34.27
C SER A 22 13.59 -17.19 34.81
N ARG A 23 14.13 -18.38 35.12
CA ARG A 23 13.45 -19.49 35.80
C ARG A 23 13.25 -19.13 37.27
N MET A 24 12.09 -19.45 37.84
CA MET A 24 11.97 -19.89 39.24
C MET A 24 10.78 -20.84 39.41
N ALA A 25 10.89 -21.68 40.42
CA ALA A 25 10.25 -22.97 40.58
C ALA A 25 8.86 -22.94 41.25
N HIS A 26 8.06 -23.91 40.82
CA HIS A 26 7.06 -24.71 41.55
C HIS A 26 6.69 -24.32 42.99
N ALA A 27 5.39 -24.17 43.21
CA ALA A 27 4.71 -24.68 44.40
C ALA A 27 3.36 -25.29 43.98
N GLN A 28 3.22 -26.59 44.25
CA GLN A 28 1.99 -27.36 44.06
C GLN A 28 0.98 -26.99 45.13
N SER A 29 -0.29 -26.78 44.74
CA SER A 29 -1.43 -26.86 45.66
C SER A 29 -2.49 -27.75 45.06
N THR A 30 -2.66 -28.91 45.68
CA THR A 30 -3.70 -29.89 45.42
C THR A 30 -5.03 -29.37 45.97
N ALA A 31 -5.99 -29.08 45.09
CA ALA A 31 -7.38 -28.87 45.47
C ALA A 31 -8.26 -29.93 44.81
N THR A 32 -9.09 -30.52 45.66
CA THR A 32 -9.98 -31.66 45.47
C THR A 32 -11.06 -31.44 44.42
N LEU A 33 -11.29 -32.49 43.63
CA LEU A 33 -12.29 -32.62 42.57
C LEU A 33 -13.72 -32.54 43.13
N THR A 34 -14.51 -31.60 42.61
CA THR A 34 -15.97 -31.66 42.62
C THR A 34 -16.43 -31.90 41.18
N ALA A 35 -17.12 -33.01 40.95
CA ALA A 35 -17.66 -33.38 39.65
C ALA A 35 -18.79 -32.42 39.25
N ALA A 36 -18.47 -31.43 38.43
CA ALA A 36 -19.42 -30.61 37.72
C ALA A 36 -19.85 -31.33 36.43
N SER A 37 -21.16 -31.38 36.19
CA SER A 37 -21.76 -31.86 34.94
C SER A 37 -21.07 -31.26 33.71
N PRO A 38 -20.84 -32.04 32.64
CA PRO A 38 -20.10 -31.55 31.48
C PRO A 38 -20.85 -30.35 30.87
N PRO A 39 -20.18 -29.22 30.62
CA PRO A 39 -20.76 -28.16 29.81
C PRO A 39 -21.07 -28.73 28.43
N ALA A 40 -22.21 -28.32 27.87
CA ALA A 40 -22.58 -28.64 26.50
C ALA A 40 -21.39 -28.34 25.58
N GLY A 41 -20.87 -29.39 24.95
CA GLY A 41 -19.70 -29.28 24.08
C GLY A 41 -19.94 -28.18 23.05
N THR A 42 -19.03 -27.23 22.99
CA THR A 42 -18.81 -26.43 21.80
C THR A 42 -18.65 -27.41 20.64
N ALA A 43 -19.66 -27.49 19.77
CA ALA A 43 -19.58 -28.30 18.57
C ALA A 43 -18.27 -27.94 17.86
N ALA A 44 -17.48 -28.95 17.50
CA ALA A 44 -16.24 -28.74 16.76
C ALA A 44 -16.56 -27.87 15.52
N PRO A 45 -15.67 -26.92 15.16
CA PRO A 45 -15.91 -26.04 14.02
C PRO A 45 -16.28 -26.88 12.80
N GLU A 46 -17.45 -26.63 12.23
CA GLU A 46 -17.98 -27.43 11.13
C GLU A 46 -17.11 -27.20 9.89
N SER A 47 -16.42 -28.26 9.45
CA SER A 47 -15.58 -28.21 8.25
C SER A 47 -16.44 -28.25 7.00
N ARG A 48 -16.09 -27.44 5.99
CA ARG A 48 -16.87 -27.28 4.76
C ARG A 48 -15.99 -27.51 3.53
N PRO A 49 -16.48 -28.17 2.47
CA PRO A 49 -15.74 -28.28 1.22
C PRO A 49 -15.32 -26.91 0.70
N PHE A 50 -14.06 -26.81 0.27
CA PHE A 50 -13.47 -25.57 -0.20
C PHE A 50 -12.61 -25.83 -1.44
N ASP A 51 -12.79 -24.96 -2.44
CA ASP A 51 -12.02 -24.95 -3.68
C ASP A 51 -11.80 -23.51 -4.16
N ASN A 52 -11.04 -23.36 -5.25
CA ASN A 52 -10.74 -22.05 -5.86
C ASN A 52 -11.99 -21.27 -6.32
N GLY A 53 -13.14 -21.92 -6.53
CA GLY A 53 -14.38 -21.28 -6.95
C GLY A 53 -15.26 -20.82 -5.77
N THR A 54 -14.96 -21.28 -4.56
CA THR A 54 -15.83 -21.13 -3.39
C THR A 54 -16.08 -19.66 -3.05
N VAL A 55 -15.02 -18.85 -2.93
CA VAL A 55 -15.15 -17.44 -2.56
C VAL A 55 -15.82 -16.61 -3.66
N ARG A 56 -15.57 -16.93 -4.94
CA ARG A 56 -16.27 -16.31 -6.08
C ARG A 56 -17.78 -16.53 -6.01
N LEU A 57 -18.21 -17.77 -5.72
CA LEU A 57 -19.62 -18.10 -5.55
C LEU A 57 -20.23 -17.43 -4.31
N LEU A 58 -19.47 -17.30 -3.21
CA LEU A 58 -19.91 -16.54 -2.03
C LEU A 58 -20.15 -15.06 -2.36
N ALA A 59 -19.20 -14.41 -3.04
CA ALA A 59 -19.32 -13.02 -3.47
C ALA A 59 -20.54 -12.81 -4.39
N GLN A 60 -20.71 -13.67 -5.41
CA GLN A 60 -21.84 -13.60 -6.33
C GLN A 60 -23.20 -13.80 -5.64
N ARG A 61 -23.28 -14.67 -4.64
CA ARG A 61 -24.52 -14.85 -3.85
C ARG A 61 -24.78 -13.65 -2.94
N LEU A 62 -23.72 -13.06 -2.39
CA LEU A 62 -23.81 -11.92 -1.47
C LEU A 62 -24.20 -10.62 -2.19
N SER A 63 -23.81 -10.42 -3.46
CA SER A 63 -24.21 -9.23 -4.24
C SER A 63 -25.71 -9.18 -4.53
N LYS A 64 -26.41 -10.32 -4.45
CA LYS A 64 -27.88 -10.41 -4.61
C LYS A 64 -28.65 -10.07 -3.34
N LYS A 65 -27.97 -9.69 -2.27
CA LYS A 65 -28.56 -9.33 -0.99
C LYS A 65 -28.23 -7.87 -0.64
N PRO A 66 -29.11 -7.17 0.10
CA PRO A 66 -28.77 -5.88 0.68
C PRO A 66 -27.49 -5.99 1.52
N TYR A 67 -26.67 -4.95 1.49
CA TYR A 67 -25.46 -4.88 2.30
C TYR A 67 -25.79 -4.99 3.79
N SER A 68 -25.03 -5.82 4.49
CA SER A 68 -25.09 -5.97 5.93
C SER A 68 -23.66 -6.00 6.46
N PRO A 69 -23.18 -4.93 7.13
CA PRO A 69 -21.80 -4.85 7.61
C PRO A 69 -21.52 -5.93 8.67
N PRO A 70 -20.27 -6.42 8.80
CA PRO A 70 -19.91 -7.25 9.94
C PRO A 70 -20.16 -6.52 11.26
N SER A 71 -20.55 -7.27 12.30
CA SER A 71 -20.86 -6.69 13.61
C SER A 71 -19.68 -5.88 14.15
N PRO A 72 -19.87 -4.58 14.47
CA PRO A 72 -18.86 -3.77 15.15
C PRO A 72 -18.97 -3.87 16.68
N THR A 73 -19.94 -4.61 17.21
CA THR A 73 -20.25 -4.66 18.64
C THR A 73 -19.09 -5.24 19.43
N LEU A 74 -18.71 -4.54 20.50
CA LEU A 74 -17.62 -4.88 21.40
C LEU A 74 -18.03 -4.58 22.85
N PRO A 75 -17.55 -5.35 23.84
CA PRO A 75 -17.71 -4.99 25.25
C PRO A 75 -17.10 -3.63 25.55
N ASN A 76 -17.64 -2.92 26.55
CA ASN A 76 -17.27 -1.53 26.87
C ASN A 76 -15.75 -1.33 27.08
N ALA A 77 -15.07 -2.29 27.70
CA ALA A 77 -13.62 -2.23 27.91
C ALA A 77 -12.82 -2.15 26.60
N ILE A 78 -13.31 -2.80 25.54
CA ILE A 78 -12.66 -2.82 24.22
C ILE A 78 -13.19 -1.70 23.32
N ALA A 79 -14.49 -1.39 23.42
CA ALA A 79 -15.14 -0.36 22.61
C ALA A 79 -14.59 1.06 22.87
N ASN A 80 -14.16 1.34 24.11
CA ASN A 80 -13.66 2.65 24.55
C ASN A 80 -12.13 2.72 24.62
N MET A 81 -11.45 1.74 24.04
CA MET A 81 -10.00 1.63 24.06
C MET A 81 -9.35 2.75 23.23
N ASP A 82 -8.29 3.36 23.78
CA ASP A 82 -7.44 4.30 23.05
C ASP A 82 -6.32 3.60 22.25
N PHE A 83 -5.53 4.38 21.52
CA PHE A 83 -4.45 3.86 20.70
C PHE A 83 -3.36 3.13 21.50
N ASP A 84 -2.96 3.67 22.66
CA ASP A 84 -1.90 3.09 23.48
C ASP A 84 -2.35 1.77 24.09
N GLN A 85 -3.60 1.70 24.53
CA GLN A 85 -4.21 0.47 25.01
C GLN A 85 -4.30 -0.60 23.91
N PHE A 86 -4.70 -0.23 22.69
CA PHE A 86 -4.75 -1.15 21.54
C PHE A 86 -3.37 -1.71 21.23
N ARG A 87 -2.36 -0.85 21.16
CA ARG A 87 -0.96 -1.25 20.95
C ARG A 87 -0.42 -2.17 22.05
N SER A 88 -0.93 -2.03 23.27
CA SER A 88 -0.48 -2.83 24.42
C SER A 88 -0.96 -4.28 24.40
N ILE A 89 -1.84 -4.64 23.46
CA ILE A 89 -2.27 -6.01 23.20
C ILE A 89 -1.36 -6.62 22.13
N ALA A 90 -0.55 -7.60 22.52
CA ALA A 90 0.37 -8.28 21.61
C ALA A 90 -0.03 -9.73 21.40
N PHE A 91 0.05 -10.22 20.16
CA PHE A 91 -0.17 -11.63 19.86
C PHE A 91 0.95 -12.49 20.49
N ASN A 92 0.62 -13.67 20.98
CA ASN A 92 1.60 -14.63 21.50
C ASN A 92 2.20 -15.45 20.34
N PRO A 93 3.48 -15.27 19.98
CA PRO A 93 4.06 -15.91 18.79
C PRO A 93 4.02 -17.44 18.83
N GLU A 94 4.11 -18.04 20.03
CA GLU A 94 4.04 -19.50 20.22
C GLU A 94 2.67 -20.08 19.85
N LYS A 95 1.65 -19.24 19.73
CA LYS A 95 0.29 -19.60 19.32
C LYS A 95 -0.04 -19.19 17.88
N ALA A 96 0.95 -18.75 17.10
CA ALA A 96 0.70 -18.41 15.71
C ALA A 96 0.20 -19.64 14.93
N LEU A 97 -0.68 -19.42 13.97
CA LEU A 97 -1.13 -20.49 13.08
C LEU A 97 0.09 -21.04 12.34
N TRP A 98 0.22 -22.37 12.33
CA TRP A 98 1.33 -23.14 11.77
C TRP A 98 2.68 -23.06 12.49
N HIS A 99 2.74 -22.37 13.62
CA HIS A 99 3.94 -22.29 14.42
C HIS A 99 4.50 -23.68 14.76
N GLY A 100 5.82 -23.85 14.57
CA GLY A 100 6.53 -25.10 14.85
C GLY A 100 6.22 -26.27 13.90
N GLN A 101 5.46 -26.06 12.83
CA GLN A 101 5.09 -27.12 11.87
C GLN A 101 6.08 -27.27 10.70
N ASN A 102 7.25 -26.62 10.78
CA ASN A 102 8.28 -26.62 9.73
C ASN A 102 7.75 -26.14 8.37
N LEU A 103 6.91 -25.10 8.38
CA LEU A 103 6.44 -24.39 7.20
C LEU A 103 7.18 -23.06 7.05
N ALA A 104 7.14 -22.48 5.85
CA ALA A 104 7.80 -21.20 5.59
C ALA A 104 7.05 -19.99 6.20
N PHE A 105 5.82 -20.19 6.68
CA PHE A 105 4.94 -19.13 7.16
C PHE A 105 4.38 -19.44 8.54
N ASP A 106 4.36 -18.42 9.40
CA ASP A 106 3.50 -18.32 10.57
C ASP A 106 2.46 -17.23 10.30
N VAL A 107 1.24 -17.39 10.81
CA VAL A 107 0.21 -16.34 10.72
C VAL A 107 -0.24 -15.93 12.11
N GLU A 108 -0.22 -14.61 12.35
CA GLU A 108 -0.75 -14.00 13.57
C GLU A 108 -2.00 -13.18 13.25
N PHE A 109 -2.87 -13.01 14.23
CA PHE A 109 -4.14 -12.30 14.06
C PHE A 109 -4.17 -11.00 14.88
N PHE A 110 -4.93 -10.01 14.40
CA PHE A 110 -5.14 -8.78 15.14
C PHE A 110 -6.38 -8.87 16.05
N PRO A 111 -6.30 -8.33 17.28
CA PRO A 111 -7.48 -8.20 18.14
C PRO A 111 -8.42 -7.14 17.57
N ARG A 112 -9.70 -7.21 17.93
CA ARG A 112 -10.66 -6.12 17.66
C ARG A 112 -10.52 -5.02 18.70
N GLY A 113 -10.75 -3.78 18.30
CA GLY A 113 -10.65 -2.61 19.18
C GLY A 113 -10.17 -1.36 18.45
N PHE A 114 -10.22 -0.21 19.13
CA PHE A 114 -9.84 1.09 18.56
C PHE A 114 -10.59 1.35 17.23
N LEU A 115 -9.88 1.45 16.10
CA LEU A 115 -10.46 1.64 14.76
C LEU A 115 -10.97 0.32 14.15
N TYR A 116 -10.43 -0.83 14.57
CA TYR A 116 -10.66 -2.13 13.95
C TYR A 116 -11.77 -2.90 14.68
N LYS A 117 -12.97 -2.32 14.65
CA LYS A 117 -14.16 -2.86 15.32
C LYS A 117 -14.86 -4.00 14.59
N PRO A 118 -14.97 -4.03 13.25
CA PRO A 118 -15.68 -5.10 12.55
C PRO A 118 -15.07 -6.49 12.84
N ARG A 119 -15.93 -7.49 13.05
CA ARG A 119 -15.49 -8.90 13.16
C ARG A 119 -15.16 -9.47 11.78
N ILE A 120 -13.93 -9.93 11.59
CA ILE A 120 -13.46 -10.56 10.36
C ILE A 120 -13.34 -12.06 10.57
N GLY A 121 -13.96 -12.85 9.69
CA GLY A 121 -13.88 -14.31 9.73
C GLY A 121 -12.51 -14.81 9.27
N MET A 122 -11.98 -15.82 9.96
CA MET A 122 -10.70 -16.45 9.64
C MET A 122 -10.89 -17.95 9.51
N ASN A 123 -10.41 -18.52 8.41
CA ASN A 123 -10.53 -19.94 8.13
C ASN A 123 -9.19 -20.51 7.67
N GLU A 124 -8.86 -21.72 8.12
CA GLU A 124 -7.77 -22.52 7.59
C GLU A 124 -8.33 -23.47 6.53
N VAL A 125 -7.64 -23.60 5.40
CA VAL A 125 -7.98 -24.56 4.34
C VAL A 125 -6.88 -25.62 4.28
N THR A 126 -7.27 -26.88 4.49
CA THR A 126 -6.38 -28.05 4.38
C THR A 126 -7.11 -29.18 3.68
N GLY A 127 -6.49 -29.80 2.67
CA GLY A 127 -7.07 -30.97 1.99
C GLY A 127 -8.44 -30.72 1.34
N GLY A 128 -8.67 -29.51 0.81
CA GLY A 128 -9.95 -29.12 0.20
C GLY A 128 -11.09 -28.89 1.20
N GLN A 129 -10.75 -28.67 2.47
CA GLN A 129 -11.72 -28.43 3.55
C GLN A 129 -11.36 -27.12 4.27
N SER A 130 -12.36 -26.27 4.48
CA SER A 130 -12.28 -25.03 5.24
C SER A 130 -12.77 -25.25 6.65
N THR A 131 -11.98 -24.87 7.65
CA THR A 131 -12.33 -24.93 9.07
C THR A 131 -12.14 -23.54 9.70
N PRO A 132 -13.15 -23.01 10.42
CA PRO A 132 -13.01 -21.75 11.13
C PRO A 132 -11.88 -21.79 12.17
N ILE A 133 -11.06 -20.73 12.20
CA ILE A 133 -10.02 -20.54 13.21
C ILE A 133 -10.70 -19.93 14.44
N PRO A 134 -10.76 -20.63 15.59
CA PRO A 134 -11.44 -20.13 16.77
C PRO A 134 -10.67 -18.95 17.37
N TYR A 135 -11.40 -17.95 17.85
CA TYR A 135 -10.83 -16.93 18.70
C TYR A 135 -10.63 -17.48 20.11
N ASP A 136 -9.46 -17.21 20.68
CA ASP A 136 -9.15 -17.46 22.07
C ASP A 136 -8.45 -16.20 22.62
N PRO A 137 -8.93 -15.58 23.72
CA PRO A 137 -8.26 -14.43 24.31
C PRO A 137 -6.81 -14.74 24.71
N ASP A 138 -6.47 -16.00 24.99
CA ASP A 138 -5.10 -16.39 25.33
C ASP A 138 -4.17 -16.46 24.10
N LEU A 139 -4.67 -16.17 22.89
CA LEU A 139 -3.82 -15.84 21.72
C LEU A 139 -3.07 -14.52 21.94
N PHE A 140 -3.51 -13.69 22.89
CA PHE A 140 -2.96 -12.38 23.14
C PHE A 140 -2.41 -12.27 24.56
N THR A 141 -1.43 -11.38 24.71
CA THR A 141 -0.94 -10.86 25.97
C THR A 141 -1.45 -9.44 26.15
N TYR A 142 -1.77 -9.08 27.39
CA TYR A 142 -2.41 -7.82 27.73
C TYR A 142 -1.58 -7.12 28.79
N SER A 143 -1.03 -5.96 28.44
CA SER A 143 -0.31 -5.14 29.44
C SER A 143 -1.26 -4.61 30.52
N ASN A 144 -2.51 -4.33 30.14
CA ASN A 144 -3.59 -4.00 31.04
C ASN A 144 -4.62 -5.15 31.11
N PRO A 145 -4.74 -5.85 32.24
CA PRO A 145 -5.66 -6.98 32.39
C PRO A 145 -7.14 -6.66 32.14
N VAL A 146 -7.56 -5.39 32.30
CA VAL A 146 -8.95 -4.96 32.03
C VAL A 146 -9.33 -5.14 30.56
N LEU A 147 -8.34 -5.17 29.66
CA LEU A 147 -8.55 -5.38 28.23
C LEU A 147 -8.72 -6.87 27.87
N ARG A 148 -8.48 -7.80 28.80
CA ARG A 148 -8.71 -9.23 28.57
C ARG A 148 -10.16 -9.58 28.89
N VAL A 149 -10.96 -9.79 27.85
CA VAL A 149 -12.34 -10.29 27.98
C VAL A 149 -12.44 -11.75 27.53
N THR A 150 -13.31 -12.53 28.16
CA THR A 150 -13.47 -13.97 27.87
C THR A 150 -14.42 -14.28 26.72
N ASP A 151 -15.17 -13.28 26.26
CA ASP A 151 -16.09 -13.43 25.15
C ASP A 151 -15.35 -13.69 23.82
N ASP A 152 -15.98 -14.43 22.90
CA ASP A 152 -15.50 -14.57 21.52
C ASP A 152 -15.68 -13.24 20.78
N LEU A 153 -14.62 -12.45 20.75
CA LEU A 153 -14.58 -11.22 19.97
C LEU A 153 -14.37 -11.51 18.48
N GLY A 154 -13.68 -12.59 18.13
CA GLY A 154 -13.14 -12.78 16.78
C GLY A 154 -11.98 -11.83 16.49
N PHE A 155 -11.56 -11.82 15.23
CA PHE A 155 -10.39 -11.08 14.77
C PHE A 155 -10.77 -9.83 14.00
N SER A 156 -9.79 -8.94 13.81
CA SER A 156 -9.95 -7.73 12.99
C SER A 156 -9.11 -7.73 11.71
N GLY A 157 -8.15 -8.66 11.60
CA GLY A 157 -7.21 -8.77 10.50
C GLY A 157 -6.15 -9.83 10.78
N LEU A 158 -5.19 -9.96 9.88
CA LEU A 158 -4.08 -10.91 9.99
C LEU A 158 -2.76 -10.29 9.55
N ARG A 159 -1.65 -10.87 10.00
CA ARG A 159 -0.31 -10.59 9.48
C ARG A 159 0.41 -11.90 9.16
N LEU A 160 1.22 -11.86 8.13
CA LEU A 160 2.09 -12.95 7.72
C LEU A 160 3.48 -12.75 8.28
N ARG A 161 4.04 -13.85 8.78
CA ARG A 161 5.43 -13.92 9.19
C ARG A 161 6.19 -14.84 8.24
N TYR A 162 7.40 -14.44 7.87
CA TYR A 162 8.31 -15.18 7.01
C TYR A 162 9.75 -14.86 7.39
N ALA A 163 10.68 -15.79 7.20
CA ALA A 163 12.11 -15.56 7.43
C ALA A 163 12.76 -14.70 6.33
N ILE A 164 12.29 -13.45 6.17
CA ILE A 164 12.58 -12.61 5.00
C ILE A 164 13.98 -12.00 5.03
N ASN A 165 14.48 -11.57 6.20
CA ASN A 165 15.81 -10.98 6.31
C ASN A 165 16.82 -11.95 6.92
N THR A 166 16.42 -12.64 7.99
CA THR A 166 17.32 -13.54 8.73
C THR A 166 16.79 -14.99 8.70
N PRO A 167 17.57 -15.96 8.19
CA PRO A 167 17.17 -17.36 8.20
C PRO A 167 16.79 -17.85 9.60
N GLY A 168 15.62 -18.47 9.72
CA GLY A 168 15.08 -18.99 10.98
C GLY A 168 14.46 -17.95 11.92
N VAL A 169 14.43 -16.67 11.57
CA VAL A 169 13.76 -15.63 12.35
C VAL A 169 12.50 -15.21 11.62
N MET A 170 11.33 -15.50 12.20
CA MET A 170 10.04 -15.17 11.61
C MET A 170 9.76 -13.67 11.79
N GLU A 171 9.81 -12.93 10.68
CA GLU A 171 9.62 -11.48 10.63
C GLU A 171 8.30 -11.14 9.93
N GLU A 172 7.67 -10.04 10.33
CA GLU A 172 6.43 -9.60 9.69
C GLU A 172 6.72 -9.15 8.25
N CYS A 173 6.00 -9.72 7.27
CA CYS A 173 6.24 -9.44 5.85
C CYS A 173 5.01 -8.90 5.11
N ALA A 174 3.79 -9.15 5.62
CA ALA A 174 2.56 -8.60 5.08
C ALA A 174 1.46 -8.47 6.15
N VAL A 175 0.58 -7.49 5.98
CA VAL A 175 -0.54 -7.19 6.90
C VAL A 175 -1.82 -6.96 6.09
N PHE A 176 -2.94 -7.54 6.54
CA PHE A 176 -4.28 -7.26 6.07
C PHE A 176 -5.12 -6.76 7.25
N LEU A 177 -5.37 -5.45 7.29
CA LEU A 177 -6.02 -4.81 8.44
C LEU A 177 -6.68 -3.49 8.04
N GLY A 178 -7.95 -3.31 8.42
CA GLY A 178 -8.71 -2.09 8.17
C GLY A 178 -9.31 -2.03 6.76
N ALA A 179 -10.63 -1.92 6.67
CA ALA A 179 -11.37 -1.98 5.40
C ALA A 179 -10.84 -3.12 4.51
N SER A 180 -10.38 -2.80 3.30
CA SER A 180 -9.77 -3.76 2.37
C SER A 180 -8.29 -3.48 2.12
N TYR A 181 -7.63 -2.81 3.06
CA TYR A 181 -6.22 -2.47 2.96
C TYR A 181 -5.32 -3.65 3.27
N PHE A 182 -4.19 -3.68 2.58
CA PHE A 182 -3.07 -4.54 2.91
C PHE A 182 -1.74 -3.88 2.55
N ARG A 183 -0.69 -4.30 3.25
CA ARG A 183 0.68 -3.82 3.07
C ARG A 183 1.62 -5.01 2.99
N ALA A 184 2.73 -4.86 2.26
CA ALA A 184 3.81 -5.83 2.27
C ALA A 184 5.17 -5.12 2.22
N VAL A 185 6.21 -5.83 2.63
CA VAL A 185 7.62 -5.39 2.52
C VAL A 185 8.42 -6.39 1.71
N ALA A 186 9.45 -5.91 1.03
CA ALA A 186 10.51 -6.77 0.52
C ALA A 186 11.65 -6.92 1.54
N LYS A 187 12.62 -7.77 1.22
CA LYS A 187 13.84 -7.93 2.01
C LYS A 187 14.54 -6.58 2.22
N GLY A 188 14.88 -6.30 3.48
CA GLY A 188 15.55 -5.08 3.92
C GLY A 188 14.66 -3.84 4.01
N GLN A 189 13.36 -3.97 3.79
CA GLN A 189 12.40 -2.86 3.77
C GLN A 189 11.53 -2.79 5.03
N ASN A 190 11.00 -1.58 5.28
CA ASN A 190 9.98 -1.31 6.28
C ASN A 190 8.66 -0.96 5.60
N TYR A 191 7.54 -1.00 6.31
CA TYR A 191 6.25 -0.60 5.75
C TYR A 191 6.23 0.87 5.32
N GLY A 192 5.54 1.13 4.22
CA GLY A 192 5.20 2.46 3.74
C GLY A 192 3.78 2.48 3.18
N LEU A 193 3.69 2.66 1.86
CA LEU A 193 2.42 2.66 1.14
C LEU A 193 1.62 1.35 1.33
N SER A 194 0.32 1.45 1.08
CA SER A 194 -0.66 0.37 1.13
C SER A 194 -1.25 0.11 -0.24
N ALA A 195 -1.86 -1.06 -0.40
CA ALA A 195 -2.81 -1.33 -1.46
C ALA A 195 -4.20 -1.57 -0.87
N ARG A 196 -5.23 -1.53 -1.71
CA ARG A 196 -6.59 -1.94 -1.35
C ARG A 196 -7.15 -2.91 -2.38
N ALA A 197 -8.25 -3.57 -2.03
CA ALA A 197 -8.96 -4.43 -2.96
C ALA A 197 -9.71 -3.63 -4.04
N PHE A 198 -10.32 -2.52 -3.65
CA PHE A 198 -11.19 -1.70 -4.48
C PHE A 198 -11.28 -0.28 -3.92
N ALA A 199 -11.53 0.69 -4.80
CA ALA A 199 -11.86 2.06 -4.46
C ALA A 199 -13.15 2.49 -5.18
N ASP A 200 -13.97 3.33 -4.55
CA ASP A 200 -15.22 3.84 -5.12
C ASP A 200 -15.45 5.27 -4.66
N GLY A 201 -15.40 6.20 -5.61
CA GLY A 201 -15.61 7.62 -5.33
C GLY A 201 -14.50 8.27 -4.51
N THR A 202 -13.25 7.83 -4.66
CA THR A 202 -12.10 8.46 -3.99
C THR A 202 -12.03 9.95 -4.32
N GLY A 203 -12.03 10.79 -3.28
CA GLY A 203 -12.03 12.25 -3.40
C GLY A 203 -13.35 12.87 -3.88
N ASN A 204 -14.40 12.08 -4.12
CA ASN A 204 -15.71 12.62 -4.50
C ASN A 204 -16.29 13.48 -3.34
N PRO A 205 -16.84 14.67 -3.60
CA PRO A 205 -17.49 15.49 -2.57
C PRO A 205 -18.64 14.79 -1.82
N LYS A 206 -19.23 13.74 -2.39
CA LYS A 206 -20.27 12.92 -1.73
C LYS A 206 -19.70 11.94 -0.70
N GLY A 207 -18.37 11.76 -0.66
CA GLY A 207 -17.67 10.82 0.19
C GLY A 207 -17.27 9.55 -0.57
N GLU A 208 -16.09 9.02 -0.22
CA GLU A 208 -15.59 7.73 -0.69
C GLU A 208 -16.28 6.57 0.04
N GLU A 209 -16.60 5.51 -0.70
CA GLU A 209 -17.07 4.25 -0.12
C GLU A 209 -15.89 3.29 0.09
N PHE A 210 -15.72 2.85 1.34
CA PHE A 210 -14.64 1.91 1.70
C PHE A 210 -15.17 0.48 1.76
N ALA A 211 -14.80 -0.33 0.77
CA ALA A 211 -15.04 -1.76 0.80
C ALA A 211 -14.14 -2.45 1.85
N LEU A 212 -14.66 -3.50 2.50
CA LEU A 212 -13.97 -4.23 3.56
C LEU A 212 -13.81 -5.72 3.26
N PHE A 213 -12.66 -6.29 3.61
CA PHE A 213 -12.53 -7.74 3.66
C PHE A 213 -13.25 -8.27 4.89
N ARG A 214 -14.27 -9.10 4.69
CA ARG A 214 -15.11 -9.59 5.79
C ARG A 214 -14.72 -10.99 6.28
N GLU A 215 -14.04 -11.74 5.44
CA GLU A 215 -13.66 -13.12 5.72
C GLU A 215 -12.46 -13.54 4.86
N PHE A 216 -11.55 -14.30 5.48
CA PHE A 216 -10.35 -14.85 4.85
C PHE A 216 -10.32 -16.38 4.96
N TRP A 217 -9.72 -17.01 3.94
CA TRP A 217 -9.39 -18.43 3.90
C TRP A 217 -7.91 -18.58 3.55
N LEU A 218 -7.14 -19.14 4.47
CA LEU A 218 -5.71 -19.33 4.34
C LEU A 218 -5.45 -20.79 3.97
N GLU A 219 -4.96 -21.03 2.76
CA GLU A 219 -4.52 -22.37 2.38
C GLU A 219 -3.22 -22.71 3.09
N LYS A 220 -3.23 -23.81 3.83
CA LYS A 220 -2.03 -24.32 4.49
C LYS A 220 -1.00 -24.74 3.43
N PRO A 221 0.19 -24.12 3.39
CA PRO A 221 1.22 -24.51 2.45
C PRO A 221 1.79 -25.89 2.80
N GLU A 222 2.20 -26.64 1.79
CA GLU A 222 2.99 -27.85 1.99
C GLU A 222 4.42 -27.51 2.46
N PRO A 223 5.10 -28.41 3.20
CA PRO A 223 6.49 -28.20 3.59
C PRO A 223 7.41 -27.90 2.40
N GLY A 224 8.24 -26.86 2.52
CA GLY A 224 9.15 -26.40 1.46
C GLY A 224 8.52 -25.47 0.41
N VAL A 225 7.21 -25.20 0.49
CA VAL A 225 6.56 -24.20 -0.36
C VAL A 225 6.73 -22.80 0.24
N GLU A 226 7.45 -21.93 -0.48
CA GLU A 226 7.76 -20.55 -0.08
C GLU A 226 6.71 -19.52 -0.55
N SER A 227 5.49 -20.00 -0.83
CA SER A 227 4.34 -19.16 -1.17
C SER A 227 3.11 -19.53 -0.35
N ILE A 228 2.28 -18.53 -0.03
CA ILE A 228 1.00 -18.75 0.64
C ILE A 228 -0.16 -18.28 -0.25
N VAL A 229 -1.26 -19.03 -0.23
CA VAL A 229 -2.50 -18.64 -0.90
C VAL A 229 -3.52 -18.17 0.13
N ILE A 230 -4.05 -16.97 -0.08
CA ILE A 230 -5.10 -16.38 0.77
C ILE A 230 -6.27 -15.99 -0.13
N HIS A 231 -7.46 -16.50 0.17
CA HIS A 231 -8.69 -16.02 -0.43
C HIS A 231 -9.37 -15.03 0.51
N ALA A 232 -10.00 -14.00 -0.05
CA ALA A 232 -10.67 -12.97 0.72
C ALA A 232 -12.02 -12.60 0.09
N LEU A 233 -13.04 -12.48 0.93
CA LEU A 233 -14.37 -12.00 0.54
C LEU A 233 -14.48 -10.51 0.85
N LEU A 234 -14.61 -9.70 -0.20
CA LEU A 234 -14.83 -8.26 -0.15
C LEU A 234 -16.32 -7.95 -0.09
N ASP A 235 -16.70 -6.97 0.72
CA ASP A 235 -18.08 -6.48 0.81
C ASP A 235 -18.14 -4.97 1.10
N SER A 236 -19.12 -4.30 0.52
CA SER A 236 -19.42 -2.87 0.71
C SER A 236 -20.91 -2.61 0.41
N PRO A 237 -21.44 -1.40 0.63
CA PRO A 237 -22.78 -1.05 0.13
C PRO A 237 -22.95 -1.28 -1.39
N SER A 238 -21.99 -0.86 -2.21
CA SER A 238 -22.10 -0.86 -3.67
C SER A 238 -21.67 -2.17 -4.36
N LEU A 239 -20.74 -2.96 -3.79
CA LEU A 239 -20.29 -4.23 -4.40
C LEU A 239 -19.91 -5.34 -3.42
N THR A 240 -19.82 -6.55 -3.97
CA THR A 240 -19.03 -7.64 -3.38
C THR A 240 -17.86 -8.00 -4.29
N GLY A 241 -16.86 -8.67 -3.74
CA GLY A 241 -15.77 -9.21 -4.53
C GLY A 241 -15.17 -10.46 -3.92
N ALA A 242 -14.52 -11.26 -4.75
CA ALA A 242 -13.71 -12.39 -4.34
C ALA A 242 -12.27 -12.14 -4.81
N PHE A 243 -11.32 -12.33 -3.90
CA PHE A 243 -9.90 -12.18 -4.18
C PHE A 243 -9.18 -13.48 -3.86
N ARG A 244 -8.21 -13.84 -4.69
CA ARG A 244 -7.22 -14.88 -4.42
C ARG A 244 -5.84 -14.27 -4.57
N PHE A 245 -5.11 -14.22 -3.47
CA PHE A 245 -3.72 -13.77 -3.41
C PHE A 245 -2.80 -14.99 -3.39
N THR A 246 -1.76 -15.00 -4.22
CA THR A 246 -0.61 -15.89 -4.05
C THR A 246 0.61 -15.04 -3.75
N ILE A 247 1.13 -15.16 -2.53
CA ILE A 247 2.12 -14.24 -1.95
C ILE A 247 3.46 -14.95 -1.84
N ARG A 248 4.51 -14.31 -2.36
CA ARG A 248 5.90 -14.80 -2.33
C ARG A 248 6.81 -13.72 -1.76
N PRO A 249 7.11 -13.74 -0.45
CA PRO A 249 8.06 -12.82 0.16
C PRO A 249 9.50 -13.06 -0.36
N GLY A 250 10.28 -12.00 -0.56
CA GLY A 250 11.66 -12.13 -1.04
C GLY A 250 12.36 -10.79 -1.27
N ASP A 251 13.41 -10.78 -2.10
CA ASP A 251 14.10 -9.54 -2.53
C ASP A 251 13.13 -8.54 -3.17
N THR A 252 12.11 -9.06 -3.84
CA THR A 252 10.86 -8.38 -4.15
C THR A 252 9.75 -9.28 -3.66
N THR A 253 8.82 -8.73 -2.89
CA THR A 253 7.64 -9.48 -2.46
C THR A 253 6.58 -9.40 -3.55
N VAL A 254 6.16 -10.54 -4.08
CA VAL A 254 5.26 -10.61 -5.24
C VAL A 254 3.90 -11.16 -4.82
N PHE A 255 2.83 -10.46 -5.21
CA PHE A 255 1.46 -10.91 -5.06
C PHE A 255 0.88 -11.17 -6.46
N ASP A 256 0.53 -12.41 -6.78
CA ASP A 256 -0.41 -12.66 -7.89
C ASP A 256 -1.83 -12.49 -7.35
N VAL A 257 -2.63 -11.66 -8.00
CA VAL A 257 -4.01 -11.35 -7.60
C VAL A 257 -4.97 -11.76 -8.70
N GLN A 258 -5.97 -12.53 -8.32
CA GLN A 258 -7.16 -12.79 -9.14
C GLN A 258 -8.36 -12.19 -8.41
N SER A 259 -9.13 -11.35 -9.08
CA SER A 259 -10.35 -10.79 -8.53
C SER A 259 -11.57 -11.04 -9.41
N SER A 260 -12.71 -11.22 -8.75
CA SER A 260 -14.05 -11.22 -9.35
C SER A 260 -14.93 -10.26 -8.57
N LEU A 261 -15.41 -9.21 -9.22
CA LEU A 261 -16.20 -8.13 -8.63
C LEU A 261 -17.64 -8.21 -9.12
N PHE A 262 -18.59 -8.01 -8.21
CA PHE A 262 -20.02 -8.10 -8.45
C PHE A 262 -20.73 -6.86 -7.89
N PRO A 263 -20.91 -5.80 -8.70
CA PRO A 263 -21.65 -4.62 -8.29
C PRO A 263 -23.11 -4.96 -7.95
N ARG A 264 -23.62 -4.41 -6.86
CA ARG A 264 -25.05 -4.44 -6.51
C ARG A 264 -25.84 -3.39 -7.28
N GLN A 265 -25.17 -2.29 -7.59
CA GLN A 265 -25.70 -1.14 -8.31
C GLN A 265 -24.66 -0.68 -9.35
N ASP A 266 -25.04 0.27 -10.19
CA ASP A 266 -24.11 0.87 -11.14
C ASP A 266 -23.05 1.70 -10.39
N ILE A 267 -21.77 1.52 -10.76
CA ILE A 267 -20.61 2.21 -10.19
C ILE A 267 -19.87 2.92 -11.31
N THR A 268 -19.73 4.24 -11.22
CA THR A 268 -19.11 5.08 -12.26
C THR A 268 -17.67 5.49 -11.94
N GLU A 269 -17.25 5.37 -10.68
CA GLU A 269 -15.95 5.85 -10.17
C GLU A 269 -15.15 4.70 -9.53
N SER A 270 -15.22 3.51 -10.14
CA SER A 270 -14.51 2.32 -9.68
C SER A 270 -13.00 2.43 -9.87
N GLY A 271 -12.24 2.12 -8.82
CA GLY A 271 -10.79 2.00 -8.84
C GLY A 271 -10.33 0.55 -8.66
N ILE A 272 -9.59 0.04 -9.64
CA ILE A 272 -9.02 -1.31 -9.69
C ILE A 272 -7.54 -1.25 -9.35
N ALA A 273 -7.07 -2.23 -8.56
CA ALA A 273 -5.71 -2.30 -8.03
C ALA A 273 -5.23 -0.96 -7.39
N PRO A 274 -6.00 -0.40 -6.43
CA PRO A 274 -5.66 0.87 -5.81
C PRO A 274 -4.41 0.77 -4.94
N LEU A 275 -3.58 1.80 -5.06
CA LEU A 275 -2.40 2.11 -4.27
C LEU A 275 -2.72 3.33 -3.42
N THR A 276 -2.23 3.36 -2.19
CA THR A 276 -2.42 4.46 -1.25
C THR A 276 -1.13 4.73 -0.54
N GLY A 277 -0.60 5.94 -0.63
CA GLY A 277 0.63 6.35 0.02
C GLY A 277 0.53 7.75 0.61
N MET A 278 1.66 8.25 1.06
CA MET A 278 1.79 9.56 1.67
C MET A 278 2.91 10.35 1.01
N PHE A 279 2.65 11.60 0.69
CA PHE A 279 3.63 12.59 0.30
C PHE A 279 3.36 13.89 1.07
N TYR A 280 4.26 14.26 1.99
CA TYR A 280 4.15 15.49 2.76
C TYR A 280 4.92 16.62 2.09
N PHE A 281 6.22 16.42 1.84
CA PHE A 281 7.06 17.38 1.11
C PHE A 281 8.34 16.74 0.55
N ASP A 282 8.91 17.42 -0.43
CA ASP A 282 10.25 17.18 -0.98
C ASP A 282 10.75 18.46 -1.67
N ALA A 283 11.93 18.44 -2.30
CA ALA A 283 12.55 19.59 -2.97
C ALA A 283 11.73 20.18 -4.15
N ASN A 284 10.74 19.46 -4.67
CA ASN A 284 9.76 20.01 -5.62
C ASN A 284 8.58 20.71 -4.94
N GLU A 285 8.30 20.42 -3.67
CA GLU A 285 7.14 20.95 -2.95
C GLU A 285 7.47 21.18 -1.47
N ARG A 286 8.15 22.30 -1.15
CA ARG A 286 8.57 22.66 0.22
C ARG A 286 8.20 24.08 0.64
N ASN A 287 7.55 24.87 -0.22
CA ASN A 287 7.38 26.32 -0.01
C ASN A 287 6.63 26.67 1.29
N HIS A 288 5.83 25.74 1.82
CA HIS A 288 4.98 25.92 2.99
C HIS A 288 5.32 24.99 4.16
N VAL A 289 6.52 24.40 4.15
CA VAL A 289 6.92 23.38 5.13
C VAL A 289 8.15 23.80 5.92
N ASP A 290 7.94 24.05 7.21
CA ASP A 290 8.99 24.26 8.21
C ASP A 290 9.27 22.94 8.94
N ASP A 291 10.09 22.11 8.30
CA ASP A 291 10.52 20.80 8.81
C ASP A 291 12.03 20.68 8.65
N TRP A 292 12.68 20.03 9.62
CA TRP A 292 14.13 19.85 9.67
C TRP A 292 14.62 18.79 8.67
N ARG A 293 13.74 17.87 8.24
CA ARG A 293 14.06 16.83 7.28
C ARG A 293 14.22 17.41 5.87
N PRO A 294 15.00 16.80 4.98
CA PRO A 294 15.05 17.20 3.58
C PRO A 294 13.77 16.85 2.79
N ALA A 295 13.15 15.71 3.11
CA ALA A 295 11.89 15.23 2.55
C ALA A 295 11.15 14.31 3.55
N ALA A 296 9.85 14.11 3.34
CA ALA A 296 9.04 13.15 4.09
C ALA A 296 7.91 12.59 3.19
N HIS A 297 8.07 11.35 2.74
CA HIS A 297 7.11 10.66 1.90
C HIS A 297 7.38 9.16 1.84
N ASP A 298 6.35 8.40 1.46
CA ASP A 298 6.39 6.94 1.24
C ASP A 298 6.60 6.61 -0.24
N SER A 299 6.36 7.58 -1.10
CA SER A 299 6.50 7.53 -2.55
C SER A 299 6.69 8.95 -3.04
N GLU A 300 7.53 9.14 -4.05
CA GLU A 300 7.83 10.46 -4.61
C GLU A 300 7.19 10.69 -5.99
N ALA A 301 6.72 9.62 -6.65
CA ALA A 301 6.15 9.71 -7.98
C ALA A 301 5.13 8.61 -8.27
N LEU A 302 4.18 8.92 -9.15
CA LEU A 302 3.46 7.93 -9.93
C LEU A 302 4.26 7.66 -11.22
N GLN A 303 4.60 6.40 -11.47
CA GLN A 303 5.18 5.95 -12.74
C GLN A 303 4.14 5.14 -13.52
N ILE A 304 4.08 5.33 -14.84
CA ILE A 304 3.18 4.60 -15.73
C ILE A 304 3.95 4.12 -16.95
N TRP A 305 3.83 2.84 -17.26
CA TRP A 305 4.21 2.27 -18.55
C TRP A 305 2.94 2.08 -19.37
N THR A 306 2.70 3.00 -20.31
CA THR A 306 1.44 3.05 -21.06
C THR A 306 1.32 1.90 -22.04
N GLY A 307 0.10 1.59 -22.49
CA GLY A 307 -0.15 0.58 -23.52
C GLY A 307 0.50 0.91 -24.86
N ALA A 308 0.79 2.19 -25.11
CA ALA A 308 1.57 2.65 -26.27
C ALA A 308 3.09 2.56 -26.08
N GLY A 309 3.56 2.06 -24.93
CA GLY A 309 4.98 1.86 -24.63
C GLY A 309 5.70 3.08 -24.06
N GLN A 310 4.99 4.17 -23.74
CA GLN A 310 5.60 5.36 -23.14
C GLN A 310 5.85 5.15 -21.64
N GLN A 311 6.99 5.65 -21.16
CA GLN A 311 7.31 5.73 -19.73
C GLN A 311 6.96 7.13 -19.24
N LEU A 312 5.97 7.25 -18.38
CA LEU A 312 5.56 8.51 -17.75
C LEU A 312 6.04 8.52 -16.30
N TYR A 313 6.55 9.68 -15.86
CA TYR A 313 6.97 9.93 -14.50
C TYR A 313 6.30 11.22 -14.00
N ARG A 314 5.36 11.07 -13.07
CA ARG A 314 4.60 12.16 -12.45
C ARG A 314 5.07 12.30 -10.99
N PRO A 315 6.00 13.24 -10.68
CA PRO A 315 6.34 13.53 -9.29
C PRO A 315 5.08 13.90 -8.51
N LEU A 316 4.97 13.45 -7.27
CA LEU A 316 3.85 13.75 -6.40
C LEU A 316 4.01 15.13 -5.77
N ILE A 317 2.89 15.73 -5.41
CA ILE A 317 2.83 16.98 -4.65
C ILE A 317 1.87 16.83 -3.46
N ASN A 318 2.00 17.72 -2.49
CA ASN A 318 1.02 17.92 -1.43
C ASN A 318 0.29 19.24 -1.71
N PRO A 319 -0.80 19.22 -2.49
CA PRO A 319 -1.45 20.44 -2.95
C PRO A 319 -2.22 21.11 -1.81
N THR A 320 -2.58 22.39 -2.00
CA THR A 320 -3.44 23.14 -1.06
C THR A 320 -4.92 22.82 -1.26
N ASP A 321 -5.32 22.47 -2.48
CA ASP A 321 -6.66 22.02 -2.86
C ASP A 321 -6.60 20.60 -3.42
N LEU A 322 -7.67 19.80 -3.23
CA LEU A 322 -7.80 18.45 -3.78
C LEU A 322 -7.55 18.41 -5.29
N GLN A 323 -6.60 17.57 -5.72
CA GLN A 323 -6.24 17.41 -7.14
C GLN A 323 -6.61 16.04 -7.68
N PHE A 324 -7.08 16.04 -8.93
CA PHE A 324 -7.33 14.84 -9.73
C PHE A 324 -6.57 14.90 -11.04
N SER A 325 -5.80 13.85 -11.34
CA SER A 325 -5.17 13.65 -12.64
C SER A 325 -5.62 12.31 -13.21
N ALA A 326 -5.98 12.28 -14.49
CA ALA A 326 -6.36 11.05 -15.20
C ALA A 326 -5.46 10.88 -16.41
N PHE A 327 -4.73 9.76 -16.46
CA PHE A 327 -3.85 9.40 -17.56
C PHE A 327 -4.57 8.37 -18.42
N GLU A 328 -5.30 8.84 -19.44
CA GLU A 328 -6.04 7.97 -20.36
C GLU A 328 -5.11 7.00 -21.09
N ASP A 329 -5.52 5.73 -21.13
CA ASP A 329 -4.74 4.66 -21.76
C ASP A 329 -5.65 3.50 -22.20
N SER A 330 -5.08 2.59 -22.99
CA SER A 330 -5.68 1.31 -23.33
C SER A 330 -4.73 0.19 -22.95
N SER A 331 -5.08 -0.57 -21.90
CA SER A 331 -4.25 -1.64 -21.34
C SER A 331 -2.79 -1.24 -21.04
N PRO A 332 -2.54 -0.48 -19.96
CA PRO A 332 -1.18 -0.16 -19.53
C PRO A 332 -0.38 -1.43 -19.27
N HIS A 333 0.91 -1.41 -19.61
CA HIS A 333 1.85 -2.46 -19.18
C HIS A 333 2.08 -2.45 -17.66
N GLY A 334 1.91 -1.29 -17.03
CA GLY A 334 1.83 -1.20 -15.58
C GLY A 334 1.88 0.23 -15.06
N PHE A 335 1.63 0.37 -13.77
CA PHE A 335 1.69 1.64 -13.06
C PHE A 335 2.05 1.41 -11.60
N GLY A 336 2.65 2.41 -10.93
CA GLY A 336 3.09 2.24 -9.56
C GLY A 336 3.41 3.53 -8.83
N LEU A 337 3.26 3.50 -7.51
CA LEU A 337 3.81 4.53 -6.63
C LEU A 337 5.25 4.17 -6.31
N MET A 338 6.16 5.05 -6.73
CA MET A 338 7.59 4.80 -6.78
C MET A 338 8.34 5.64 -5.77
N GLN A 339 9.39 5.07 -5.22
CA GLN A 339 10.36 5.72 -4.36
C GLN A 339 11.75 5.35 -4.84
N ARG A 340 12.41 6.25 -5.58
CA ARG A 340 13.76 6.07 -6.13
C ARG A 340 14.81 6.66 -5.18
N LYS A 341 14.45 7.59 -4.31
CA LYS A 341 15.30 8.06 -3.20
C LYS A 341 15.52 6.98 -2.15
N ARG A 342 16.78 6.56 -2.01
CA ARG A 342 17.21 5.46 -1.14
C ARG A 342 18.33 5.84 -0.18
N SER A 343 18.81 7.08 -0.21
CA SER A 343 19.83 7.54 0.72
C SER A 343 19.19 7.92 2.06
N PHE A 344 19.87 7.66 3.17
CA PHE A 344 19.47 8.21 4.46
C PHE A 344 19.44 9.75 4.40
N HIS A 345 20.39 10.37 3.69
CA HIS A 345 20.50 11.82 3.56
C HIS A 345 19.36 12.48 2.77
N ASP A 346 18.53 11.69 2.09
CA ASP A 346 17.32 12.21 1.45
C ASP A 346 16.22 12.54 2.47
N TYR A 347 16.31 11.99 3.70
CA TYR A 347 15.23 12.05 4.69
C TYR A 347 15.70 12.41 6.11
N GLU A 348 16.91 12.02 6.51
CA GLU A 348 17.51 12.26 7.84
C GLU A 348 16.70 11.71 9.04
N ASP A 349 15.68 10.86 8.80
CA ASP A 349 14.77 10.36 9.84
C ASP A 349 15.13 8.94 10.33
N LEU A 350 15.76 8.88 11.50
CA LEU A 350 16.16 7.62 12.16
C LEU A 350 14.97 6.79 12.66
N ALA A 351 13.81 7.40 12.91
CA ALA A 351 12.65 6.71 13.42
C ALA A 351 11.84 6.06 12.29
N LEU A 352 11.65 6.79 11.20
CA LEU A 352 10.78 6.36 10.11
C LEU A 352 11.49 5.62 8.99
N ASN A 353 12.76 5.91 8.77
CA ASN A 353 13.57 5.27 7.73
C ASN A 353 12.84 5.24 6.36
N TYR A 354 12.32 6.39 5.92
CA TYR A 354 11.57 6.50 4.65
C TYR A 354 12.31 5.88 3.47
N GLN A 355 13.63 6.02 3.40
CA GLN A 355 14.49 5.45 2.37
C GLN A 355 14.35 3.92 2.21
N LYS A 356 13.86 3.23 3.24
CA LYS A 356 13.62 1.77 3.27
C LYS A 356 12.18 1.37 2.94
N ARG A 357 11.27 2.29 2.61
CA ARG A 357 9.87 1.96 2.30
C ARG A 357 9.73 1.41 0.86
N PRO A 358 8.85 0.44 0.59
CA PRO A 358 8.72 -0.16 -0.73
C PRO A 358 8.24 0.85 -1.78
N SER A 359 8.66 0.67 -3.03
CA SER A 359 7.84 1.01 -4.18
C SER A 359 6.83 -0.11 -4.42
N LEU A 360 5.70 0.22 -5.03
CA LEU A 360 4.71 -0.76 -5.44
C LEU A 360 4.32 -0.58 -6.89
N TRP A 361 4.56 -1.62 -7.68
CA TRP A 361 4.21 -1.68 -9.09
C TRP A 361 3.07 -2.68 -9.35
N ILE A 362 2.09 -2.26 -10.14
CA ILE A 362 0.97 -3.08 -10.64
C ILE A 362 1.24 -3.44 -12.10
N GLU A 363 1.24 -4.74 -12.38
CA GLU A 363 1.27 -5.32 -13.73
C GLU A 363 -0.10 -5.93 -14.03
N PRO A 364 -0.91 -5.29 -14.90
CA PRO A 364 -2.10 -5.92 -15.46
C PRO A 364 -1.74 -7.21 -16.20
N ILE A 365 -2.46 -8.29 -15.93
CA ILE A 365 -2.37 -9.53 -16.69
C ILE A 365 -3.59 -9.64 -17.60
N GLY A 366 -3.33 -9.68 -18.91
CA GLY A 366 -4.36 -9.62 -19.94
C GLY A 366 -4.72 -8.19 -20.35
N ASN A 367 -5.84 -8.04 -21.05
CA ASN A 367 -6.29 -6.76 -21.58
C ASN A 367 -7.32 -6.13 -20.63
N TRP A 368 -7.00 -4.98 -20.06
CA TRP A 368 -7.88 -4.22 -19.14
C TRP A 368 -8.79 -3.22 -19.86
N GLY A 369 -8.71 -3.16 -21.19
CA GLY A 369 -9.49 -2.28 -22.04
C GLY A 369 -9.08 -0.82 -21.91
N ASP A 370 -9.98 0.05 -22.36
CA ASP A 370 -9.83 1.50 -22.25
C ASP A 370 -10.16 1.99 -20.84
N GLY A 371 -9.40 2.96 -20.37
CA GLY A 371 -9.59 3.57 -19.06
C GLY A 371 -8.58 4.67 -18.81
N ALA A 372 -8.28 4.89 -17.55
CA ALA A 372 -7.22 5.79 -17.13
C ALA A 372 -6.53 5.27 -15.87
N VAL A 373 -5.23 5.55 -15.73
CA VAL A 373 -4.62 5.54 -14.40
C VAL A 373 -4.97 6.87 -13.76
N ASP A 374 -5.75 6.83 -12.69
CA ASP A 374 -6.09 8.03 -11.92
C ASP A 374 -5.06 8.26 -10.81
N LEU A 375 -4.86 9.53 -10.47
CA LEU A 375 -4.08 10.00 -9.33
C LEU A 375 -4.91 11.04 -8.57
N VAL A 376 -5.11 10.80 -7.27
CA VAL A 376 -5.77 11.70 -6.33
C VAL A 376 -4.74 12.18 -5.32
N GLU A 377 -4.57 13.49 -5.23
CA GLU A 377 -3.63 14.12 -4.28
C GLU A 377 -4.45 15.01 -3.33
N ILE A 378 -4.52 14.59 -2.07
CA ILE A 378 -5.34 15.21 -1.02
C ILE A 378 -4.43 16.15 -0.20
N PRO A 379 -4.86 17.37 0.12
CA PRO A 379 -4.11 18.25 1.01
C PRO A 379 -3.92 17.60 2.39
N THR A 380 -2.68 17.55 2.88
CA THR A 380 -2.38 17.08 4.22
C THR A 380 -1.48 18.05 4.99
N PRO A 381 -1.75 18.33 6.27
CA PRO A 381 -0.88 19.18 7.09
C PRO A 381 0.30 18.44 7.71
N ASN A 382 0.39 17.10 7.57
CA ASN A 382 1.47 16.28 8.12
C ASN A 382 1.51 14.86 7.50
N GLU A 383 2.51 14.09 7.88
CA GLU A 383 2.83 12.75 7.39
C GLU A 383 1.98 11.60 7.98
N VAL A 384 1.05 11.89 8.91
CA VAL A 384 0.33 10.83 9.65
C VAL A 384 -0.75 10.17 8.79
N ASN A 385 -1.34 10.92 7.86
CA ASN A 385 -2.41 10.43 6.99
C ASN A 385 -1.88 10.23 5.57
N ASP A 386 -2.21 9.08 4.99
CA ASP A 386 -2.04 8.85 3.56
C ASP A 386 -2.89 9.86 2.78
N ASN A 387 -2.28 10.50 1.79
CA ASN A 387 -2.88 11.58 1.01
C ASN A 387 -2.72 11.40 -0.50
N ILE A 388 -2.14 10.29 -0.93
CA ILE A 388 -1.93 9.93 -2.33
C ILE A 388 -2.69 8.65 -2.63
N VAL A 389 -3.51 8.66 -3.67
CA VAL A 389 -4.22 7.46 -4.14
C VAL A 389 -4.07 7.33 -5.64
N SER A 390 -3.75 6.13 -6.15
CA SER A 390 -3.71 5.85 -7.58
C SER A 390 -4.30 4.49 -7.90
N PHE A 391 -5.05 4.38 -9.00
CA PHE A 391 -5.72 3.15 -9.42
C PHE A 391 -6.01 3.19 -10.91
N TRP A 392 -6.30 2.02 -11.49
CA TRP A 392 -6.90 1.94 -12.81
C TRP A 392 -8.42 2.19 -12.71
N ARG A 393 -8.93 3.16 -13.46
CA ARG A 393 -10.36 3.40 -13.64
C ARG A 393 -10.78 2.96 -15.05
N PRO A 394 -11.57 1.87 -15.18
CA PRO A 394 -12.17 1.50 -16.46
C PRO A 394 -13.02 2.63 -17.03
N LYS A 395 -12.99 2.82 -18.36
CA LYS A 395 -13.77 3.86 -19.04
C LYS A 395 -15.28 3.64 -18.92
N GLN A 396 -15.69 2.37 -18.93
CA GLN A 396 -17.10 1.99 -18.82
C GLN A 396 -17.49 1.80 -17.35
N PRO A 397 -18.63 2.36 -16.90
CA PRO A 397 -19.16 2.07 -15.58
C PRO A 397 -19.39 0.58 -15.35
N MET A 398 -19.12 0.11 -14.14
CA MET A 398 -19.50 -1.24 -13.73
C MET A 398 -21.01 -1.28 -13.50
N LYS A 399 -21.71 -2.23 -14.10
CA LYS A 399 -23.17 -2.36 -14.05
C LYS A 399 -23.60 -3.32 -12.97
N GLY A 400 -24.67 -2.96 -12.27
CA GLY A 400 -25.29 -3.79 -11.26
C GLY A 400 -25.65 -5.19 -11.80
N GLY A 401 -25.33 -6.22 -11.01
CA GLY A 401 -25.65 -7.61 -11.34
C GLY A 401 -24.74 -8.29 -12.36
N GLN A 402 -23.70 -7.60 -12.86
CA GLN A 402 -22.68 -8.17 -13.74
C GLN A 402 -21.46 -8.68 -12.95
N GLU A 403 -20.62 -9.48 -13.61
CA GLU A 403 -19.33 -9.96 -13.08
C GLU A 403 -18.19 -9.31 -13.86
N TYR A 404 -17.22 -8.78 -13.14
CA TYR A 404 -15.99 -8.20 -13.70
C TYR A 404 -14.79 -8.92 -13.11
N SER A 405 -13.82 -9.31 -13.93
CA SER A 405 -12.62 -10.00 -13.44
C SER A 405 -11.37 -9.25 -13.84
N TYR A 406 -10.45 -9.10 -12.87
CA TYR A 406 -9.15 -8.51 -13.08
C TYR A 406 -8.08 -9.44 -12.52
N ILE A 407 -7.07 -9.71 -13.33
CA ILE A 407 -5.88 -10.44 -12.92
C ILE A 407 -4.72 -9.47 -13.02
N TYR A 408 -3.91 -9.40 -11.99
CA TYR A 408 -2.72 -8.55 -11.96
C TYR A 408 -1.69 -9.13 -11.02
N ARG A 409 -0.47 -8.65 -11.17
CA ARG A 409 0.61 -8.90 -10.24
C ARG A 409 1.06 -7.61 -9.58
N MET A 410 1.40 -7.71 -8.31
CA MET A 410 1.94 -6.61 -7.53
C MET A 410 3.36 -6.92 -7.12
N TYR A 411 4.26 -5.94 -7.31
CA TYR A 411 5.67 -6.05 -6.97
C TYR A 411 5.99 -5.01 -5.91
N TRP A 412 6.20 -5.48 -4.68
CA TRP A 412 6.67 -4.67 -3.57
C TRP A 412 8.19 -4.79 -3.50
N GLY A 413 8.90 -3.69 -3.71
CA GLY A 413 10.36 -3.76 -3.84
C GLY A 413 11.08 -2.43 -3.81
N TRP A 414 12.35 -2.46 -4.19
CA TRP A 414 13.22 -1.29 -4.23
C TRP A 414 12.99 -0.41 -5.45
N ASP A 415 12.44 -0.98 -6.53
CA ASP A 415 12.16 -0.30 -7.79
C ASP A 415 11.14 -1.10 -8.64
N THR A 416 10.87 -0.64 -9.86
CA THR A 416 10.05 -1.37 -10.85
C THR A 416 10.72 -2.69 -11.27
N PRO A 417 9.95 -3.78 -11.48
CA PRO A 417 10.51 -5.05 -11.96
C PRO A 417 11.03 -5.00 -13.41
N TRP A 418 10.69 -3.96 -14.19
CA TRP A 418 11.15 -3.80 -15.58
C TRP A 418 11.93 -2.50 -15.78
N PRO A 419 13.21 -2.45 -15.37
CA PRO A 419 14.06 -1.31 -15.69
C PRO A 419 14.22 -1.15 -17.21
N THR A 420 14.08 0.08 -17.70
CA THR A 420 14.28 0.39 -19.11
C THR A 420 15.70 0.90 -19.38
N GLN A 421 16.10 0.94 -20.65
CA GLN A 421 17.35 1.56 -21.08
C GLN A 421 17.23 3.08 -21.25
N MET A 422 16.07 3.67 -20.94
CA MET A 422 15.89 5.12 -20.99
C MET A 422 16.56 5.79 -19.80
N ALA A 423 16.95 7.04 -19.97
CA ALA A 423 17.26 7.90 -18.84
C ALA A 423 16.01 8.11 -17.97
N ARG A 424 16.20 8.15 -16.67
CA ARG A 424 15.16 8.26 -15.65
C ARG A 424 15.34 9.57 -14.90
N VAL A 425 14.23 10.17 -14.49
CA VAL A 425 14.22 11.32 -13.59
C VAL A 425 14.75 10.86 -12.23
N ALA A 426 15.90 11.39 -11.83
CA ALA A 426 16.53 11.11 -10.54
C ALA A 426 16.07 12.09 -9.45
N ALA A 427 15.78 13.33 -9.83
CA ALA A 427 15.27 14.34 -8.90
C ALA A 427 14.55 15.47 -9.64
N THR A 428 13.52 16.03 -9.02
CA THR A 428 12.87 17.29 -9.41
C THR A 428 13.06 18.28 -8.27
N ARG A 429 13.55 19.49 -8.57
CA ARG A 429 13.73 20.56 -7.59
C ARG A 429 13.10 21.84 -8.12
N ILE A 430 12.41 22.57 -7.24
CA ILE A 430 11.70 23.79 -7.61
C ILE A 430 12.04 24.90 -6.61
N GLY A 431 12.35 26.08 -7.13
CA GLY A 431 12.66 27.28 -6.34
C GLY A 431 12.00 28.53 -6.92
N GLY A 432 12.20 29.66 -6.25
CA GLY A 432 11.90 30.98 -6.81
C GLY A 432 13.06 31.49 -7.66
N VAL A 433 12.77 32.40 -8.59
CA VAL A 433 13.80 33.14 -9.33
C VAL A 433 14.02 34.47 -8.62
N THR A 434 15.25 34.77 -8.20
CA THR A 434 15.56 35.94 -7.35
C THR A 434 15.09 37.27 -7.96
N ASP A 435 15.28 37.46 -9.26
CA ASP A 435 14.96 38.72 -9.95
C ASP A 435 13.58 38.71 -10.63
N HIS A 436 12.85 37.57 -10.56
CA HIS A 436 11.55 37.37 -11.20
C HIS A 436 10.60 36.61 -10.26
N ALA A 437 9.96 37.34 -9.34
CA ALA A 437 9.06 36.77 -8.34
C ALA A 437 7.82 36.06 -8.94
N ASP A 438 7.50 36.36 -10.19
CA ASP A 438 6.45 35.73 -10.99
C ASP A 438 6.89 34.42 -11.67
N ALA A 439 8.18 34.06 -11.57
CA ALA A 439 8.75 32.87 -12.19
C ALA A 439 9.20 31.83 -11.17
N ARG A 440 9.11 30.56 -11.56
CA ARG A 440 9.63 29.42 -10.82
C ARG A 440 10.82 28.82 -11.54
N PHE A 441 11.86 28.49 -10.78
CA PHE A 441 13.03 27.80 -11.33
C PHE A 441 12.86 26.30 -11.15
N PHE A 442 12.99 25.54 -12.23
CA PHE A 442 12.97 24.09 -12.21
C PHE A 442 14.36 23.54 -12.49
N ALA A 443 14.77 22.53 -11.75
CA ALA A 443 15.95 21.71 -12.03
C ALA A 443 15.57 20.23 -11.99
N ILE A 444 15.76 19.55 -13.11
CA ILE A 444 15.45 18.13 -13.30
C ILE A 444 16.77 17.39 -13.59
N ASP A 445 17.08 16.41 -12.76
CA ASP A 445 18.22 15.52 -12.96
C ASP A 445 17.78 14.24 -13.66
N PHE A 446 18.55 13.82 -14.65
CA PHE A 446 18.37 12.57 -15.37
C PHE A 446 19.59 11.67 -15.17
N THR A 447 19.37 10.40 -14.86
CA THR A 447 20.42 9.36 -14.79
C THR A 447 20.02 8.12 -15.59
N GLY A 448 20.95 7.21 -15.86
CA GLY A 448 20.65 5.92 -16.50
C GLY A 448 21.58 5.57 -17.66
N ALA A 449 21.22 4.48 -18.36
CA ALA A 449 22.05 3.87 -19.39
C ALA A 449 22.55 4.81 -20.50
N PRO A 450 21.77 5.81 -20.99
CA PRO A 450 22.23 6.70 -22.05
C PRO A 450 23.49 7.52 -21.71
N PHE A 451 23.83 7.64 -20.42
CA PHE A 451 24.95 8.48 -19.97
C PHE A 451 26.25 7.72 -19.69
N GLN A 452 26.25 6.39 -19.78
CA GLN A 452 27.44 5.58 -19.42
C GLN A 452 28.60 5.72 -20.42
N ASN A 453 28.30 6.00 -21.70
CA ASN A 453 29.30 6.11 -22.77
C ASN A 453 28.93 7.21 -23.77
N VAL A 454 28.72 8.45 -23.29
CA VAL A 454 28.33 9.58 -24.14
C VAL A 454 29.49 9.96 -25.06
N PRO A 455 29.34 9.90 -26.40
CA PRO A 455 30.37 10.35 -27.33
C PRO A 455 30.75 11.82 -27.09
N GLN A 456 32.03 12.15 -27.23
CA GLN A 456 32.49 13.52 -27.11
C GLN A 456 31.75 14.42 -28.12
N GLY A 457 31.23 15.57 -27.65
CA GLY A 457 30.47 16.51 -28.47
C GLY A 457 28.98 16.18 -28.64
N THR A 458 28.46 15.15 -27.96
CA THR A 458 27.01 14.89 -27.90
C THR A 458 26.29 16.07 -27.27
N ASN A 459 25.29 16.61 -27.97
CA ASN A 459 24.43 17.67 -27.47
C ASN A 459 23.03 17.13 -27.21
N PHE A 460 22.62 17.11 -25.94
CA PHE A 460 21.24 16.85 -25.58
C PHE A 460 20.44 18.16 -25.52
N HIS A 461 19.15 18.06 -25.78
CA HIS A 461 18.21 19.16 -25.63
C HIS A 461 16.94 18.69 -24.92
N LEU A 462 16.15 19.64 -24.42
CA LEU A 462 14.89 19.34 -23.75
C LEU A 462 13.73 19.57 -24.72
N ILE A 463 12.90 18.55 -24.87
CA ILE A 463 11.55 18.71 -25.44
C ILE A 463 10.64 19.05 -24.27
N SER A 464 10.11 20.28 -24.25
CA SER A 464 9.28 20.76 -23.13
C SER A 464 8.04 21.52 -23.58
N GLN A 465 6.99 21.41 -22.79
CA GLN A 465 5.72 22.10 -22.99
C GLN A 465 5.12 22.52 -21.64
N ALA A 466 4.44 23.67 -21.63
CA ALA A 466 3.61 24.10 -20.51
C ALA A 466 2.22 24.51 -21.01
N THR A 467 1.17 24.29 -20.21
CA THR A 467 -0.19 24.69 -20.53
C THR A 467 -1.02 24.94 -19.26
N PRO A 468 -1.50 26.18 -19.03
CA PRO A 468 -0.97 27.45 -19.56
C PRO A 468 0.45 27.74 -19.01
N GLY A 469 1.00 28.90 -19.40
CA GLY A 469 2.30 29.39 -18.95
C GLY A 469 3.41 29.18 -19.99
N THR A 470 4.59 29.74 -19.71
CA THR A 470 5.74 29.73 -20.64
C THR A 470 6.97 29.15 -19.97
N ILE A 471 7.64 28.24 -20.66
CA ILE A 471 8.98 27.75 -20.30
C ILE A 471 10.00 28.58 -21.09
N ARG A 472 11.02 29.11 -20.39
CA ARG A 472 12.10 29.88 -21.00
C ARG A 472 13.44 29.55 -20.32
N ASN A 473 14.53 30.08 -20.89
CA ASN A 473 15.89 29.94 -20.35
C ASN A 473 16.27 28.47 -20.08
N VAL A 474 15.94 27.59 -21.03
CA VAL A 474 16.25 26.15 -20.92
C VAL A 474 17.76 25.94 -21.08
N VAL A 475 18.37 25.28 -20.10
CA VAL A 475 19.78 24.87 -20.12
C VAL A 475 19.84 23.36 -19.88
N VAL A 476 20.60 22.65 -20.73
CA VAL A 476 20.85 21.22 -20.61
C VAL A 476 22.35 21.00 -20.52
N GLU A 477 22.83 20.43 -19.42
CA GLU A 477 24.25 20.31 -19.13
C GLU A 477 24.62 19.00 -18.42
N PRO A 478 25.84 18.48 -18.62
CA PRO A 478 26.31 17.31 -17.88
C PRO A 478 26.39 17.62 -16.38
N ASN A 479 25.97 16.65 -15.57
CA ASN A 479 26.08 16.68 -14.12
C ASN A 479 26.99 15.52 -13.65
N PRO A 480 28.30 15.76 -13.45
CA PRO A 480 29.26 14.69 -13.14
C PRO A 480 29.00 14.03 -11.78
N GLU A 481 28.40 14.74 -10.82
CA GLU A 481 28.12 14.25 -9.47
C GLU A 481 27.11 13.09 -9.46
N ILE A 482 26.25 13.00 -10.49
CA ILE A 482 25.25 11.94 -10.62
C ILE A 482 25.52 11.03 -11.83
N GLN A 483 26.65 11.24 -12.53
CA GLN A 483 26.98 10.57 -13.79
C GLN A 483 25.82 10.65 -14.80
N GLY A 484 25.23 11.85 -14.93
CA GLY A 484 24.00 12.08 -15.67
C GLY A 484 23.93 13.49 -16.22
N TRP A 485 22.72 13.94 -16.56
CA TRP A 485 22.46 15.27 -17.12
C TRP A 485 21.47 16.03 -16.25
N ARG A 486 21.67 17.34 -16.16
CA ARG A 486 20.71 18.26 -15.56
C ARG A 486 20.10 19.11 -16.65
N THR A 487 18.79 19.30 -16.53
CA THR A 487 18.10 20.36 -17.24
C THR A 487 17.56 21.38 -16.24
N THR A 488 17.75 22.66 -16.53
CA THR A 488 17.12 23.76 -15.79
C THR A 488 16.30 24.63 -16.73
N PHE A 489 15.26 25.27 -16.19
CA PHE A 489 14.46 26.25 -16.91
C PHE A 489 13.70 27.16 -15.94
N GLU A 490 13.31 28.32 -16.43
CA GLU A 490 12.32 29.17 -15.76
C GLU A 490 10.94 28.89 -16.31
N PHE A 491 9.96 28.79 -15.41
CA PHE A 491 8.56 28.66 -15.72
C PHE A 491 7.80 29.91 -15.25
N VAL A 492 7.09 30.55 -16.18
CA VAL A 492 6.24 31.72 -15.91
C VAL A 492 4.77 31.30 -16.02
N PRO A 493 4.06 31.06 -14.90
CA PRO A 493 2.65 30.65 -14.91
C PRO A 493 1.68 31.78 -15.33
N GLY A 494 2.05 33.04 -15.15
CA GLY A 494 1.10 34.16 -15.23
C GLY A 494 0.06 34.09 -14.10
N ASP A 495 -1.19 34.43 -14.38
CA ASP A 495 -2.30 34.40 -13.41
C ASP A 495 -2.98 33.02 -13.28
N ALA A 496 -2.37 31.97 -13.84
CA ALA A 496 -2.95 30.65 -13.88
C ALA A 496 -2.94 29.98 -12.50
N LYS A 497 -4.09 29.43 -12.11
CA LYS A 497 -4.26 28.69 -10.84
C LYS A 497 -3.76 27.25 -10.89
N MET A 498 -3.52 26.73 -12.08
CA MET A 498 -3.02 25.38 -12.33
C MET A 498 -2.34 25.37 -13.69
N CYS A 499 -1.16 24.76 -13.77
CA CYS A 499 -0.40 24.59 -15.00
C CYS A 499 0.08 23.14 -15.12
N GLU A 500 -0.01 22.59 -16.33
CA GLU A 500 0.56 21.29 -16.66
C GLU A 500 1.85 21.48 -17.43
N LEU A 501 2.93 20.86 -16.96
CA LEU A 501 4.26 20.90 -17.57
C LEU A 501 4.66 19.50 -18.00
N GLN A 502 5.36 19.42 -19.13
CA GLN A 502 5.92 18.19 -19.66
C GLN A 502 7.36 18.44 -20.09
N ALA A 503 8.22 17.48 -19.83
CA ALA A 503 9.64 17.55 -20.20
C ALA A 503 10.18 16.16 -20.56
N GLN A 504 11.01 16.09 -21.58
CA GLN A 504 11.69 14.86 -21.98
C GLN A 504 13.07 15.20 -22.56
N LEU A 505 14.11 14.53 -22.07
CA LEU A 505 15.46 14.70 -22.59
C LEU A 505 15.59 13.96 -23.92
N ALA A 506 16.18 14.61 -24.92
CA ALA A 506 16.34 14.08 -26.26
C ALA A 506 17.75 14.32 -26.80
N GLY A 507 18.20 13.41 -27.65
CA GLY A 507 19.34 13.60 -28.54
C GLY A 507 18.89 13.79 -29.98
N ASP A 508 19.81 13.70 -30.94
CA ASP A 508 19.53 13.93 -32.37
C ASP A 508 18.51 12.93 -32.95
N GLN A 509 18.43 11.72 -32.38
CA GLN A 509 17.53 10.65 -32.84
C GLN A 509 16.19 10.65 -32.09
N GLY A 510 15.93 11.64 -31.24
CA GLY A 510 14.70 11.78 -30.47
C GLY A 510 14.86 11.50 -28.97
N PRO A 511 13.75 11.24 -28.26
CA PRO A 511 13.73 11.10 -26.82
C PRO A 511 14.59 9.95 -26.30
N ILE A 512 15.37 10.23 -25.26
CA ILE A 512 16.22 9.23 -24.58
C ILE A 512 15.82 9.01 -23.12
N SER A 513 14.94 9.84 -22.55
CA SER A 513 14.42 9.70 -21.19
C SER A 513 12.95 9.31 -21.15
N GLU A 514 12.50 8.80 -20.00
CA GLU A 514 11.07 8.84 -19.66
C GLU A 514 10.52 10.27 -19.70
N LYS A 515 9.20 10.41 -19.86
CA LYS A 515 8.51 11.69 -19.94
C LYS A 515 8.14 12.17 -18.54
N TRP A 516 8.74 13.26 -18.13
CA TRP A 516 8.39 13.96 -16.89
C TRP A 516 7.10 14.76 -17.08
N MET A 517 6.16 14.58 -16.17
CA MET A 517 4.83 15.21 -16.19
C MET A 517 4.62 15.89 -14.83
N TYR A 518 4.30 17.18 -14.80
CA TYR A 518 4.20 17.92 -13.55
C TYR A 518 3.04 18.89 -13.54
N ARG A 519 2.18 18.78 -12.52
CA ARG A 519 1.18 19.80 -12.23
C ARG A 519 1.74 20.80 -11.24
N TRP A 520 1.77 22.06 -11.64
CA TRP A 520 2.11 23.18 -10.77
C TRP A 520 0.85 23.93 -10.35
N THR A 521 0.75 24.26 -9.06
CA THR A 521 -0.26 25.14 -8.47
C THR A 521 0.45 26.24 -7.66
N PRO A 522 -0.10 27.48 -7.62
CA PRO A 522 0.47 28.61 -6.88
C PRO A 522 0.69 28.37 -5.38
#